data_AF-A0A972YKR7-F1
#
_entry.id   AF-A0A972YKR7-F1
#
_cell.length_a   1.000
_cell.length_b   1.000
_cell.length_c   1.000
_cell.angle_alpha   90.00
_cell.angle_beta   90.00
_cell.angle_gamma   90.00
#
_symmetry.space_group_name_H-M   'P 1'
#
loop_
_entity.id
_entity.type
_entity.pdbx_description
1 polymer ?
#
loop_
_entity_poly.entity_id
_entity_poly.type
_entity_poly.pdbx_seq_one_letter_code
_entity_poly.pdbx_strand_id
1 'polypeptide(L)'
;MRLPLPALLSLLFSCSTPVQGLIHYDGDNSKNLTTPDSARENAFNSVGRIAGAARGSVVHIKGKYLLTAQHVNTSTNLVSFDGTTTWAIDTAFGSVQIDGSDMKLIKLVNDPGLPETQLFDNTSGDTGITATLIGWGVGRDTNVADSGGGSTNI
;
A
#
# COMPACT_ATOMS: atom_id res chain seq x y z
N MET A 1 -12.54 -46.31 -43.00
CA MET A 1 -11.97 -46.31 -41.63
C MET A 1 -12.68 -45.20 -40.86
N ARG A 2 -13.23 -45.53 -39.68
CA ARG A 2 -14.18 -44.73 -38.89
C ARG A 2 -13.46 -43.71 -37.97
N LEU A 3 -14.01 -42.48 -37.95
CA LEU A 3 -14.02 -41.30 -37.00
C LEU A 3 -13.41 -41.44 -35.57
N PRO A 4 -13.13 -40.36 -34.76
CA PRO A 4 -13.58 -38.94 -34.85
C PRO A 4 -12.55 -37.83 -34.42
N LEU A 5 -12.96 -36.55 -34.59
CA LEU A 5 -12.48 -35.39 -33.83
C LEU A 5 -13.13 -35.40 -32.44
N PRO A 6 -12.39 -35.18 -31.34
CA PRO A 6 -12.90 -34.27 -30.32
C PRO A 6 -11.85 -33.29 -29.79
N ALA A 7 -12.37 -32.14 -29.37
CA ALA A 7 -11.72 -31.08 -28.63
C ALA A 7 -10.79 -31.57 -27.50
N LEU A 8 -9.61 -30.97 -27.40
CA LEU A 8 -8.91 -30.79 -26.12
C LEU A 8 -8.00 -29.56 -26.24
N LEU A 9 -8.55 -28.37 -26.00
CA LEU A 9 -8.46 -27.71 -24.69
C LEU A 9 -7.07 -27.11 -24.47
N SER A 10 -6.94 -25.84 -24.91
CA SER A 10 -6.20 -24.77 -24.23
C SER A 10 -5.06 -25.22 -23.30
N LEU A 11 -3.83 -25.22 -23.83
CA LEU A 11 -2.64 -25.04 -23.00
C LEU A 11 -1.98 -23.73 -23.39
N LEU A 12 -2.71 -22.63 -23.14
CA LEU A 12 -2.05 -21.40 -22.76
C LEU A 12 -1.32 -21.76 -21.47
N PHE A 13 -0.01 -22.02 -21.57
CA PHE A 13 0.87 -21.88 -20.42
C PHE A 13 0.77 -20.41 -20.03
N SER A 14 -0.23 -20.09 -19.20
CA SER A 14 -0.22 -18.91 -18.35
C SER A 14 1.07 -19.02 -17.57
N CYS A 15 2.11 -18.37 -18.08
CA CYS A 15 3.29 -18.04 -17.32
C CYS A 15 2.77 -17.11 -16.22
N SER A 16 2.31 -17.71 -15.12
CA SER A 16 2.06 -16.99 -13.90
C SER A 16 3.43 -16.51 -13.47
N THR A 17 3.77 -15.26 -13.81
CA THR A 17 4.84 -14.57 -13.12
C THR A 17 4.56 -14.73 -11.63
N PRO A 18 5.52 -15.20 -10.83
CA PRO A 18 5.30 -15.25 -9.40
C PRO A 18 4.96 -13.83 -8.95
N VAL A 19 3.71 -13.61 -8.55
CA VAL A 19 3.32 -12.42 -7.79
C VAL A 19 4.17 -12.46 -6.53
N GLN A 20 5.12 -11.55 -6.44
CA GLN A 20 5.95 -11.35 -5.26
C GLN A 20 5.67 -9.95 -4.75
N GLY A 21 4.76 -9.89 -3.77
CA GLY A 21 4.41 -8.70 -3.03
C GLY A 21 3.43 -9.03 -1.94
N LEU A 22 3.93 -9.41 -0.76
CA LEU A 22 3.15 -9.39 0.47
C LEU A 22 4.10 -9.01 1.61
N ILE A 23 3.96 -7.79 2.16
CA ILE A 23 4.45 -7.54 3.52
C ILE A 23 3.30 -6.98 4.34
N HIS A 24 2.95 -7.77 5.34
CA HIS A 24 1.86 -7.65 6.28
C HIS A 24 2.47 -7.98 7.65
N TYR A 25 2.23 -7.20 8.71
CA TYR A 25 2.07 -7.69 10.09
C TYR A 25 1.80 -6.52 11.06
N ASP A 26 1.17 -6.86 12.20
CA ASP A 26 0.60 -6.12 13.34
C ASP A 26 0.93 -4.63 13.51
N GLY A 27 0.12 -3.93 14.34
CA GLY A 27 0.39 -2.55 14.76
C GLY A 27 1.76 -2.28 15.42
N ASP A 28 2.72 -3.22 15.35
CA ASP A 28 4.13 -3.13 15.69
C ASP A 28 5.00 -3.72 14.55
N ASN A 29 5.94 -2.93 14.03
CA ASN A 29 6.83 -3.30 12.92
C ASN A 29 7.99 -4.21 13.33
N SER A 30 8.03 -4.71 14.56
CA SER A 30 9.18 -5.41 15.14
C SER A 30 9.71 -6.62 14.34
N LYS A 31 8.97 -7.11 13.34
CA LYS A 31 9.36 -8.23 12.47
C LYS A 31 9.66 -7.88 11.00
N ASN A 32 9.29 -6.68 10.52
CA ASN A 32 9.49 -6.26 9.13
C ASN A 32 10.27 -4.93 9.09
N LEU A 33 11.46 -4.95 9.71
CA LEU A 33 12.31 -3.76 9.87
C LEU A 33 13.16 -3.45 8.64
N THR A 34 13.11 -4.29 7.61
CA THR A 34 14.02 -4.22 6.46
C THR A 34 13.28 -4.50 5.16
N THR A 35 13.64 -3.76 4.12
CA THR A 35 13.13 -3.96 2.77
C THR A 35 13.38 -5.40 2.28
N PRO A 36 12.47 -6.02 1.49
CA PRO A 36 12.68 -7.36 0.94
C PRO A 36 13.87 -7.43 -0.02
N ASP A 37 14.19 -6.33 -0.69
CA ASP A 37 15.37 -6.19 -1.56
C ASP A 37 15.68 -4.70 -1.82
N SER A 38 16.82 -4.42 -2.46
CA SER A 38 17.26 -3.07 -2.80
C SER A 38 16.40 -2.39 -3.87
N ALA A 39 15.72 -3.15 -4.74
CA ALA A 39 14.87 -2.58 -5.78
C ALA A 39 13.60 -1.94 -5.18
N ARG A 40 13.17 -2.41 -4.00
CA ARG A 40 11.98 -1.93 -3.29
C ARG A 40 12.28 -0.99 -2.13
N GLU A 41 13.55 -0.69 -1.85
CA GLU A 41 13.96 0.08 -0.66
C GLU A 41 13.31 1.46 -0.59
N ASN A 42 13.34 2.23 -1.68
CA ASN A 42 12.74 3.56 -1.71
C ASN A 42 11.22 3.49 -1.51
N ALA A 43 10.55 2.55 -2.20
CA ALA A 43 9.11 2.35 -2.05
C ALA A 43 8.78 1.94 -0.61
N PHE A 44 9.52 1.00 -0.02
CA PHE A 44 9.36 0.54 1.35
C PHE A 44 9.48 1.68 2.35
N ASN A 45 10.54 2.49 2.26
CA ASN A 45 10.80 3.60 3.17
C ASN A 45 9.81 4.77 3.01
N SER A 46 9.16 4.89 1.84
CA SER A 46 8.14 5.92 1.60
C SER A 46 6.78 5.63 2.25
N VAL A 47 6.53 4.38 2.63
CA VAL A 47 5.22 3.95 3.15
C VAL A 47 5.19 4.05 4.67
N GLY A 48 4.31 4.91 5.19
CA GLY A 48 4.08 5.09 6.62
C GLY A 48 2.73 4.59 7.10
N ARG A 49 2.59 4.46 8.41
CA ARG A 49 1.30 4.27 9.09
C ARG A 49 0.75 5.59 9.60
N ILE A 50 -0.57 5.72 9.62
CA ILE A 50 -1.23 6.61 10.56
C ILE A 50 -1.01 6.04 11.96
N ALA A 51 -0.40 6.82 12.87
CA ALA A 51 -0.15 6.39 14.24
C ALA A 51 -1.39 6.60 15.12
N GLY A 52 -1.56 5.76 16.14
CA GLY A 52 -2.70 5.80 17.07
C GLY A 52 -3.78 4.75 16.76
N ALA A 53 -5.01 4.99 17.21
CA ALA A 53 -6.13 4.04 17.03
C ALA A 53 -6.66 3.99 15.59
N ALA A 54 -6.41 5.04 14.80
CA ALA A 54 -6.73 5.06 13.39
C ALA A 54 -5.74 4.18 12.61
N ARG A 55 -6.27 3.18 11.91
CA ARG A 55 -5.50 2.23 11.09
C ARG A 55 -5.50 2.71 9.64
N GLY A 56 -4.33 2.82 9.04
CA GLY A 56 -4.21 3.23 7.64
C GLY A 56 -2.77 3.39 7.20
N SER A 57 -2.55 3.25 5.89
CA SER A 57 -1.26 3.47 5.25
C SER A 57 -1.23 4.84 4.56
N VAL A 58 -0.06 5.44 4.51
CA VAL A 58 0.22 6.67 3.77
C VAL A 58 1.47 6.48 2.93
N VAL A 59 1.57 7.19 1.82
CA VAL A 59 2.77 7.20 0.97
C VAL A 59 3.31 8.62 0.93
N HIS A 60 4.58 8.80 1.32
CA HIS A 60 5.28 10.06 1.13
C HIS A 60 5.59 10.27 -0.34
N ILE A 61 5.29 11.47 -0.86
CA ILE A 61 5.55 11.81 -2.27
C ILE A 61 6.72 12.76 -2.38
N LYS A 62 6.66 13.91 -1.70
CA LYS A 62 7.67 14.97 -1.80
C LYS A 62 7.58 15.93 -0.62
N GLY A 63 8.74 16.26 -0.05
CA GLY A 63 8.85 17.19 1.07
C GLY A 63 7.88 16.80 2.19
N LYS A 64 6.87 17.63 2.44
CA LYS A 64 5.88 17.40 3.51
C LYS A 64 4.62 16.67 3.06
N TYR A 65 4.48 16.34 1.78
CA TYR A 65 3.21 15.88 1.20
C TYR A 65 3.10 14.36 1.15
N LEU A 66 1.93 13.86 1.55
CA LEU A 66 1.61 12.44 1.61
C LEU A 66 0.27 12.16 0.91
N LEU A 67 0.15 10.98 0.32
CA LEU A 67 -1.11 10.44 -0.18
C LEU A 67 -1.65 9.34 0.75
N THR A 68 -2.96 9.29 0.88
CA THR A 68 -3.68 8.19 1.54
C THR A 68 -5.09 8.08 0.98
N ALA A 69 -5.84 7.06 1.37
CA ALA A 69 -7.23 6.93 0.94
C ALA A 69 -8.13 7.99 1.59
N GLN A 70 -9.18 8.42 0.89
CA GLN A 70 -10.09 9.45 1.40
C GLN A 70 -10.75 9.00 2.72
N HIS A 71 -11.14 7.72 2.79
CA HIS A 71 -11.80 7.14 3.95
C HIS A 71 -10.89 6.92 5.17
N VAL A 72 -9.56 6.96 5.03
CA VAL A 72 -8.64 6.76 6.15
C VAL A 72 -8.79 7.90 7.15
N ASN A 73 -9.06 7.58 8.42
CA ASN A 73 -9.16 8.59 9.45
C ASN A 73 -7.76 9.11 9.82
N THR A 74 -7.56 10.43 9.78
CA THR A 74 -6.29 11.07 10.11
C THR A 74 -6.36 11.92 11.38
N SER A 75 -7.38 11.75 12.22
CA SER A 75 -7.65 12.57 13.42
C SER A 75 -6.58 12.45 14.50
N THR A 76 -5.79 11.38 14.50
CA THR A 76 -4.66 11.21 15.41
C THR A 76 -3.51 12.17 15.10
N ASN A 77 -3.52 12.77 13.92
CA ASN A 77 -2.56 13.76 13.44
C ASN A 77 -1.10 13.31 13.48
N LEU A 78 -0.83 12.01 13.45
CA LEU A 78 0.52 11.45 13.54
C LEU A 78 0.75 10.40 12.47
N VAL A 79 1.93 10.44 11.85
CA VAL A 79 2.43 9.47 10.87
C VAL A 79 3.74 8.88 11.37
N SER A 80 4.01 7.61 11.09
CA SER A 80 5.30 6.98 11.35
C SER A 80 5.72 6.11 10.16
N PHE A 81 6.97 6.27 9.70
CA PHE A 81 7.53 5.50 8.57
C PHE A 81 8.32 4.27 9.03
N ASP A 82 8.82 4.28 10.26
CA ASP A 82 9.64 3.23 10.85
C ASP A 82 8.90 2.48 12.00
N GLY A 83 7.72 2.97 12.38
CA GLY A 83 6.95 2.49 13.53
C GLY A 83 7.31 3.16 14.85
N THR A 84 8.37 3.97 14.93
CA THR A 84 8.88 4.53 16.19
C THR A 84 8.92 6.07 16.17
N THR A 85 9.49 6.67 15.13
CA THR A 85 9.53 8.11 14.93
C THR A 85 8.18 8.59 14.43
N THR A 86 7.65 9.65 15.04
CA THR A 86 6.34 10.20 14.68
C THR A 86 6.43 11.62 14.13
N TRP A 87 5.62 11.89 13.11
CA TRP A 87 5.54 13.14 12.38
C TRP A 87 4.13 13.70 12.47
N ALA A 88 4.00 14.96 12.86
CA ALA A 88 2.70 15.61 12.99
C ALA A 88 2.11 15.97 11.62
N ILE A 89 0.84 15.67 11.42
CA ILE A 89 0.03 16.14 10.30
C ILE A 89 -0.34 17.61 10.52
N ASP A 90 -0.18 18.43 9.49
CA ASP A 90 -0.55 19.84 9.43
C ASP A 90 -2.07 19.97 9.29
N THR A 91 -2.75 20.13 10.43
CA THR A 91 -4.22 20.27 10.47
C THR A 91 -4.71 21.58 9.89
N ALA A 92 -3.86 22.61 9.79
CA ALA A 92 -4.22 23.89 9.18
C ALA A 92 -4.25 23.79 7.64
N PHE A 93 -3.45 22.90 7.05
CA PHE A 93 -3.55 22.58 5.63
C PHE A 93 -4.85 21.83 5.30
N GLY A 94 -5.37 21.02 6.22
CA GLY A 94 -6.50 20.14 5.99
C GLY A 94 -6.16 18.98 5.05
N SER A 95 -7.18 18.32 4.50
CA SER A 95 -6.98 17.30 3.46
C SER A 95 -7.65 17.71 2.17
N VAL A 96 -7.01 17.43 1.03
CA VAL A 96 -7.55 17.69 -0.30
C VAL A 96 -7.88 16.37 -0.98
N GLN A 97 -9.17 16.11 -1.23
CA GLN A 97 -9.58 14.94 -2.00
C GLN A 97 -9.23 15.16 -3.48
N ILE A 98 -8.73 14.12 -4.13
CA ILE A 98 -8.31 14.17 -5.53
C ILE A 98 -9.44 13.65 -6.43
N ASP A 99 -10.00 14.53 -7.27
CA ASP A 99 -10.97 14.21 -8.32
C ASP A 99 -12.16 13.32 -7.88
N GLY A 100 -12.61 13.45 -6.63
CA GLY A 100 -13.70 12.66 -6.08
C GLY A 100 -13.37 11.17 -5.87
N SER A 101 -12.12 10.76 -6.11
CA SER A 101 -11.64 9.40 -5.86
C SER A 101 -11.50 9.12 -4.36
N ASP A 102 -11.32 7.85 -4.00
CA ASP A 102 -10.95 7.46 -2.64
C ASP A 102 -9.45 7.71 -2.37
N MET A 103 -9.01 8.94 -2.64
CA MET A 103 -7.65 9.40 -2.44
C MET A 103 -7.66 10.85 -1.96
N LYS A 104 -6.77 11.14 -1.01
CA LYS A 104 -6.52 12.50 -0.53
C LYS A 104 -5.06 12.79 -0.32
N LEU A 105 -4.73 14.06 -0.52
CA LEU A 105 -3.48 14.68 -0.14
C LEU A 105 -3.57 15.19 1.30
N ILE A 106 -2.58 14.84 2.11
CA ILE A 106 -2.34 15.39 3.44
C ILE A 106 -0.92 15.92 3.52
N LYS A 107 -0.62 16.71 4.56
CA LYS A 107 0.67 17.36 4.72
C LYS A 107 1.20 17.20 6.14
N LEU A 108 2.50 17.04 6.29
CA LEU A 108 3.21 17.07 7.57
C LEU A 108 3.59 18.51 7.95
N VAL A 109 3.73 18.76 9.25
CA VAL A 109 4.24 20.04 9.77
C VAL A 109 5.71 20.22 9.38
N ASN A 110 6.51 19.17 9.56
CA ASN A 110 7.94 19.13 9.28
C ASN A 110 8.25 18.14 8.15
N ASP A 111 9.31 18.42 7.41
CA ASP A 111 9.80 17.52 6.36
C ASP A 111 10.48 16.31 7.00
N PRO A 112 10.10 15.07 6.65
CA PRO A 112 10.73 13.87 7.18
C PRO A 112 12.13 13.60 6.63
N GLY A 113 12.60 14.36 5.64
CA GLY A 113 13.91 14.16 5.00
C GLY A 113 13.98 12.89 4.15
N LEU A 114 12.82 12.35 3.76
CA LEU A 114 12.72 11.17 2.90
C LEU A 114 12.96 11.54 1.43
N PRO A 115 13.55 10.63 0.63
CA PRO A 115 13.63 10.80 -0.82
C PRO A 115 12.25 11.00 -1.45
N GLU A 116 12.20 11.70 -2.58
CA GLU A 116 10.95 11.84 -3.33
C GLU A 116 10.53 10.50 -3.94
N THR A 117 9.25 10.17 -3.80
CA THR A 117 8.66 8.97 -4.42
C THR A 117 8.19 9.33 -5.81
N GLN A 118 8.82 8.72 -6.82
CA GLN A 118 8.37 8.84 -8.19
C GLN A 118 7.02 8.15 -8.37
N LEU A 119 6.02 8.92 -8.80
CA LEU A 119 4.74 8.37 -9.21
C LEU A 119 4.85 7.78 -10.62
N PHE A 120 4.13 6.69 -10.85
CA PHE A 120 4.03 6.09 -12.17
C PHE A 120 3.37 7.06 -13.15
N ASP A 121 4.03 7.35 -14.26
CA ASP A 121 3.65 8.37 -15.24
C ASP A 121 3.32 7.81 -16.63
N ASN A 122 3.37 6.48 -16.79
CA ASN A 122 3.06 5.85 -18.06
C ASN A 122 1.55 5.86 -18.33
N THR A 123 1.15 6.52 -19.41
CA THR A 123 -0.23 6.67 -19.84
C THR A 123 -0.75 5.49 -20.69
N SER A 124 0.09 4.49 -20.98
CA SER A 124 -0.26 3.35 -21.86
C SER A 124 -1.07 2.26 -21.15
N GLY A 125 -1.36 2.44 -19.86
CA GLY A 125 -2.03 1.46 -19.01
C GLY A 125 -1.08 0.47 -18.34
N ASP A 126 -1.53 -0.09 -17.23
CA ASP A 126 -0.79 -0.98 -16.31
C ASP A 126 -1.44 -2.37 -16.21
N THR A 127 -2.24 -2.77 -17.21
CA THR A 127 -2.90 -4.07 -17.20
C THR A 127 -1.90 -5.21 -17.43
N GLY A 128 -1.87 -6.17 -16.52
CA GLY A 128 -1.02 -7.37 -16.63
C GLY A 128 0.44 -7.17 -16.23
N ILE A 129 0.78 -6.04 -15.59
CA ILE A 129 2.11 -5.84 -15.01
C ILE A 129 2.20 -6.43 -13.60
N THR A 130 3.36 -6.95 -13.23
CA THR A 130 3.64 -7.35 -11.84
C THR A 130 3.84 -6.09 -10.99
N ALA A 131 3.04 -5.95 -9.93
CA ALA A 131 3.16 -4.87 -8.96
C ALA A 131 3.52 -5.40 -7.56
N THR A 132 4.02 -4.52 -6.72
CA THR A 132 4.25 -4.79 -5.29
C THR A 132 3.36 -3.89 -4.46
N LEU A 133 2.54 -4.50 -3.59
CA LEU A 133 1.76 -3.78 -2.59
C LEU A 133 2.57 -3.68 -1.29
N ILE A 134 2.71 -2.47 -0.76
CA ILE A 134 3.38 -2.17 0.51
C ILE A 134 2.40 -1.38 1.37
N GLY A 135 2.19 -1.82 2.61
CA GLY A 135 1.26 -1.16 3.52
C GLY A 135 1.44 -1.60 4.97
N TRP A 136 0.83 -0.81 5.85
CA TRP A 136 0.69 -1.08 7.28
C TRP A 136 -0.71 -1.61 7.56
N GLY A 137 -0.78 -2.89 7.93
CA GLY A 137 -2.02 -3.59 8.24
C GLY A 137 -1.99 -4.22 9.62
N VAL A 138 -3.17 -4.54 10.16
CA VAL A 138 -3.25 -5.47 11.29
C VAL A 138 -3.26 -6.87 10.71
N GLY A 139 -2.43 -7.75 11.28
CA GLY A 139 -2.23 -9.10 10.75
C GLY A 139 -3.54 -9.83 10.48
N ARG A 140 -3.48 -10.87 9.64
CA ARG A 140 -4.54 -11.89 9.61
C ARG A 140 -4.65 -12.48 11.01
N ASP A 141 -5.72 -12.20 11.73
CA ASP A 141 -6.05 -12.98 12.92
C ASP A 141 -6.37 -14.41 12.43
N THR A 142 -5.47 -15.35 12.69
CA THR A 142 -5.66 -16.75 12.28
C THR A 142 -6.87 -17.40 12.94
N ASN A 143 -7.46 -16.76 13.96
CA ASN A 143 -8.66 -17.21 14.67
C ASN A 143 -9.96 -16.60 14.14
N VAL A 144 -9.89 -15.63 13.22
CA VAL A 144 -11.07 -15.01 12.61
C VAL A 144 -11.15 -15.44 11.15
N ALA A 145 -12.24 -16.12 10.80
CA ALA A 145 -12.51 -16.49 9.42
C ALA A 145 -12.60 -15.22 8.56
N ASP A 146 -11.90 -15.22 7.44
CA ASP A 146 -12.04 -14.19 6.41
C ASP A 146 -13.45 -14.26 5.85
N SER A 147 -14.33 -13.38 6.33
CA SER A 147 -15.76 -13.42 6.05
C SER A 147 -16.12 -12.75 4.72
N GLY A 148 -15.13 -12.31 3.93
CA GLY A 148 -15.35 -11.63 2.65
C GLY A 148 -16.04 -10.26 2.77
N GLY A 149 -16.29 -9.77 4.00
CA GLY A 149 -16.94 -8.49 4.29
C GLY A 149 -16.01 -7.27 4.23
N GLY A 150 -14.73 -7.46 3.95
CA GLY A 150 -13.77 -6.38 3.64
C GLY A 150 -13.45 -5.40 4.78
N SER A 151 -13.91 -5.63 6.02
CA SER A 151 -13.77 -4.64 7.11
C SER A 151 -12.58 -4.85 8.04
N THR A 152 -11.83 -5.95 7.89
CA THR A 152 -10.78 -6.32 8.86
C THR A 152 -9.43 -6.68 8.25
N ASN A 153 -9.38 -6.92 6.94
CA ASN A 153 -8.17 -7.32 6.23
C ASN A 153 -8.03 -6.45 4.99
N ILE A 154 -6.83 -5.87 4.79
CA ILE A 154 -6.29 -5.69 3.43
C ILE A 154 -5.83 -7.07 2.97
#